data_AF-A0A8B7ITH2-F1
#
_entry.id   AF-A0A8B7ITH2-F1
#
_cell.length_a   1.000
_cell.length_b   1.000
_cell.length_c   1.000
_cell.angle_alpha   90.00
_cell.angle_beta   90.00
_cell.angle_gamma   90.00
#
_symmetry.space_group_name_H-M   'P 1'
#
loop_
_entity.id
_entity.type
_entity.pdbx_description
1 polymer ?
#
loop_
_entity_poly.entity_id
_entity_poly.type
_entity_poly.pdbx_seq_one_letter_code
_entity_poly.pdbx_strand_id
1 'polypeptide(L)'
;AIYERLFCWIVTHINDVIEVKNYDTTIHGKNTVIGVLDIYGFEIFDNNSFEQFCINYCNEKLQQLFIQLVLKQEQEEYQREGIPWKHIDYFNNQIIVDLVEQQHKGIIAILDDACMNVGKVTDEMFLEALNNKLGKHAHFSSRK
;
A
#
# COMPACT_ATOMS: atom_id res chain seq x y z
N ALA A 1 -5.89 21.28 -4.49
CA ALA A 1 -5.27 22.16 -5.51
C ALA A 1 -4.30 23.20 -4.92
N ILE A 2 -4.72 24.37 -4.40
CA ILE A 2 -3.75 25.40 -3.94
C ILE A 2 -2.93 24.93 -2.74
N TYR A 3 -3.61 24.40 -1.71
CA TYR A 3 -2.94 23.89 -0.50
C TYR A 3 -1.96 22.76 -0.82
N GLU A 4 -2.39 21.79 -1.61
CA GLU A 4 -1.57 20.69 -2.11
C GLU A 4 -0.32 21.18 -2.86
N ARG A 5 -0.46 22.14 -3.79
CA ARG A 5 0.68 22.72 -4.51
C ARG A 5 1.65 23.45 -3.58
N LEU A 6 1.12 24.16 -2.59
CA LEU A 6 1.93 24.82 -1.57
C LEU A 6 2.70 23.79 -0.74
N PHE A 7 2.04 22.73 -0.27
CA PHE A 7 2.66 21.65 0.47
C PHE A 7 3.79 21.00 -0.34
N CYS A 8 3.52 20.62 -1.59
CA CYS A 8 4.54 20.06 -2.48
C CYS A 8 5.71 21.02 -2.69
N TRP A 9 5.45 22.32 -2.87
CA TRP A 9 6.51 23.32 -3.01
C TRP A 9 7.40 23.41 -1.76
N ILE A 10 6.80 23.38 -0.56
CA ILE A 10 7.55 23.38 0.71
C ILE A 10 8.44 22.12 0.80
N VAL A 11 7.89 20.94 0.50
CA VAL A 11 8.64 19.67 0.52
C VAL A 11 9.81 19.72 -0.46
N THR A 12 9.58 20.15 -1.70
CA THR A 12 10.65 20.31 -2.69
C THR A 12 11.71 21.28 -2.20
N HIS A 13 11.33 22.43 -1.64
CA HIS A 13 12.28 23.42 -1.15
C HIS A 13 13.14 22.87 0.01
N ILE A 14 12.55 22.12 0.93
CA ILE A 14 13.30 21.44 2.01
C ILE A 14 14.28 20.45 1.42
N ASN A 15 13.85 19.62 0.46
CA ASN A 15 14.70 18.63 -0.20
C ASN A 15 15.92 19.26 -0.88
N ASP A 16 15.73 20.37 -1.63
CA ASP A 16 16.81 21.09 -2.30
C ASP A 16 17.85 21.67 -1.33
N VAL A 17 17.43 21.98 -0.10
CA VAL A 17 18.31 22.54 0.95
C VAL A 17 19.10 21.44 1.65
N ILE A 18 18.48 20.28 1.92
CA ILE A 18 19.12 19.17 2.64
C ILE A 18 19.90 18.21 1.73
N GLU A 19 19.71 18.31 0.41
CA GLU A 19 20.41 17.49 -0.57
C GLU A 19 21.94 17.60 -0.39
N VAL A 20 22.61 16.45 -0.34
CA VAL A 20 24.07 16.38 -0.20
C VAL A 20 24.71 16.82 -1.52
N LYS A 21 25.22 18.05 -1.55
CA LYS A 21 25.93 18.61 -2.71
C LYS A 21 27.35 18.06 -2.83
N ASN A 22 27.85 18.00 -4.06
CA ASN A 22 29.22 17.60 -4.39
C ASN A 22 29.58 16.16 -4.00
N TYR A 23 28.64 15.23 -4.09
CA TYR A 23 28.91 13.82 -3.88
C TYR A 23 29.75 13.24 -5.04
N ASP A 24 31.05 13.03 -4.80
CA ASP A 24 31.94 12.29 -5.68
C ASP A 24 32.02 10.80 -5.25
N THR A 25 31.56 9.90 -6.10
CA THR A 25 31.59 8.44 -5.88
C THR A 25 33.01 7.88 -5.75
N THR A 26 34.02 8.57 -6.31
CA THR A 26 35.42 8.16 -6.24
C THR A 26 36.07 8.52 -4.90
N ILE A 27 35.57 9.58 -4.25
CA ILE A 27 36.09 10.09 -2.97
C ILE A 27 35.26 9.55 -1.79
N HIS A 28 33.94 9.47 -1.94
CA HIS A 28 32.99 9.16 -0.86
C HIS A 28 32.46 7.71 -0.91
N GLY A 29 32.78 6.95 -1.96
CA GLY A 29 32.38 5.55 -2.09
C GLY A 29 30.93 5.36 -2.56
N LYS A 30 30.29 4.26 -2.13
CA LYS A 30 28.89 3.96 -2.46
C LYS A 30 27.95 4.82 -1.64
N ASN A 31 26.95 5.42 -2.30
CA ASN A 31 25.96 6.25 -1.64
C ASN A 31 25.01 5.36 -0.84
N THR A 32 25.22 5.26 0.47
CA THR A 32 24.38 4.51 1.39
C THR A 32 23.53 5.46 2.20
N VAL A 33 22.24 5.16 2.33
CA VAL A 33 21.27 5.97 3.09
C VAL A 33 20.65 5.13 4.20
N ILE A 34 20.31 5.80 5.31
CA ILE A 34 19.48 5.24 6.38
C ILE A 34 18.10 5.88 6.24
N GLY A 35 17.10 5.07 5.90
CA GLY A 35 15.71 5.52 5.78
C GLY A 35 14.98 5.40 7.12
N VAL A 36 14.17 6.41 7.44
CA VAL A 36 13.20 6.36 8.54
C VAL A 36 11.81 6.59 7.94
N LEU A 37 10.87 5.69 8.26
CA LEU A 37 9.49 5.76 7.78
C LEU A 37 8.58 6.16 8.94
N ASP A 38 7.85 7.25 8.79
CA ASP A 38 6.82 7.73 9.72
C ASP A 38 5.51 7.89 8.95
N ILE A 39 4.48 7.18 9.37
CA ILE A 39 3.21 7.01 8.65
C ILE A 39 2.06 6.77 9.63
N TYR A 40 0.83 7.01 9.16
CA TYR A 40 -0.38 6.64 9.89
C TYR A 40 -0.57 5.11 9.96
N GLY A 41 -1.02 4.61 11.12
CA GLY A 41 -1.46 3.22 11.30
C GLY A 41 -2.87 2.96 10.75
N PHE A 42 -3.40 1.76 10.97
CA PHE A 42 -4.78 1.42 10.63
C PHE A 42 -5.79 2.33 11.36
N GLU A 43 -6.78 2.83 10.62
CA GLU A 43 -7.87 3.67 11.12
C GLU A 43 -9.22 2.97 10.95
N ILE A 44 -10.02 2.96 12.02
CA ILE A 44 -11.37 2.42 12.02
C ILE A 44 -12.27 3.38 12.79
N PHE A 45 -13.10 4.13 12.08
CA PHE A 45 -14.11 5.03 12.64
C PHE A 45 -15.53 4.50 12.41
N ASP A 46 -16.52 5.19 13.00
CA ASP A 46 -17.94 4.88 12.76
C ASP A 46 -18.33 5.04 11.28
N ASN A 47 -17.77 6.06 10.62
CA ASN A 47 -17.89 6.29 9.19
C ASN A 47 -16.50 6.44 8.58
N ASN A 48 -16.12 5.52 7.70
CA ASN A 48 -14.84 5.53 7.00
C ASN A 48 -15.07 5.96 5.55
N SER A 49 -14.34 6.98 5.08
CA SER A 49 -14.42 7.46 3.70
C SER A 49 -13.26 6.91 2.85
N PHE A 50 -13.13 7.42 1.64
CA PHE A 50 -12.07 7.03 0.72
C PHE A 50 -10.66 7.27 1.29
N GLU A 51 -10.50 8.29 2.13
CA GLU A 51 -9.25 8.61 2.80
C GLU A 51 -8.80 7.48 3.73
N GLN A 52 -9.69 6.97 4.60
CA GLN A 52 -9.40 5.81 5.46
C GLN A 52 -9.12 4.56 4.63
N PHE A 53 -9.83 4.37 3.52
CA PHE A 53 -9.56 3.27 2.60
C PHE A 53 -8.12 3.33 2.07
N CYS A 54 -7.64 4.49 1.63
CA CYS A 54 -6.26 4.69 1.18
C CYS A 54 -5.24 4.47 2.31
N ILE A 55 -5.51 4.95 3.52
CA ILE A 55 -4.63 4.75 4.68
C ILE A 55 -4.52 3.26 5.03
N ASN A 56 -5.65 2.57 5.13
CA ASN A 56 -5.69 1.16 5.50
C ASN A 56 -5.08 0.27 4.40
N TYR A 57 -5.30 0.60 3.13
CA TYR A 57 -4.64 -0.08 2.01
C TYR A 57 -3.11 0.09 2.06
N CYS A 58 -2.61 1.29 2.36
CA CYS A 58 -1.18 1.52 2.56
C CYS A 58 -0.63 0.62 3.69
N ASN A 59 -1.36 0.51 4.81
CA ASN A 59 -0.99 -0.36 5.91
C ASN A 59 -0.99 -1.85 5.53
N GLU A 60 -1.96 -2.32 4.72
CA GLU A 60 -1.95 -3.69 4.19
C GLU A 60 -0.71 -3.98 3.33
N LYS A 61 -0.29 -3.04 2.48
CA LYS A 61 0.95 -3.16 1.68
C LYS A 61 2.19 -3.27 2.56
N LEU A 62 2.25 -2.49 3.64
CA LEU A 62 3.37 -2.52 4.58
C LEU A 62 3.40 -3.78 5.43
N GLN A 63 2.22 -4.27 5.87
CA GLN A 63 2.10 -5.55 6.52
C GLN A 63 2.59 -6.68 5.60
N GLN A 64 2.26 -6.62 4.30
CA GLN A 64 2.74 -7.63 3.36
C GLN A 64 4.27 -7.58 3.19
N LEU A 65 4.85 -6.38 3.13
CA LEU A 65 6.30 -6.22 3.11
C LEU A 65 6.95 -6.79 4.38
N PHE A 66 6.37 -6.53 5.55
CA PHE A 66 6.83 -7.08 6.83
C PHE A 66 6.78 -8.61 6.84
N ILE A 67 5.68 -9.21 6.38
CA ILE A 67 5.54 -10.66 6.28
C ILE A 67 6.62 -11.26 5.38
N GLN A 68 6.88 -10.64 4.23
CA GLN A 68 7.90 -11.12 3.29
C GLN A 68 9.32 -11.00 3.87
N LEU A 69 9.67 -9.84 4.44
CA LEU A 69 11.04 -9.57 4.89
C LEU A 69 11.36 -10.19 6.24
N VAL A 70 10.41 -10.24 7.18
CA VAL A 70 10.69 -10.66 8.56
C VAL A 70 10.29 -12.11 8.78
N LEU A 71 9.14 -12.56 8.28
CA LEU A 71 8.72 -13.94 8.51
C LEU A 71 9.30 -14.86 7.44
N LYS A 72 9.00 -14.60 6.18
CA LYS A 72 9.36 -15.54 5.11
C LYS A 72 10.88 -15.66 4.94
N GLN A 73 11.60 -14.55 4.84
CA GLN A 73 13.06 -14.57 4.66
C GLN A 73 13.78 -15.21 5.85
N GLU A 74 13.39 -14.91 7.09
CA GLU A 74 14.00 -15.54 8.27
C GLU A 74 13.83 -17.06 8.24
N GLN A 75 12.61 -17.56 7.99
CA GLN A 75 12.38 -19.01 7.91
C GLN A 75 13.18 -19.67 6.79
N GLU A 76 13.31 -19.00 5.64
CA GLU A 76 14.14 -19.48 4.51
C GLU A 76 15.63 -19.49 4.86
N GLU A 77 16.12 -18.51 5.63
CA GLU A 77 17.51 -18.44 6.07
C GLU A 77 17.83 -19.54 7.09
N TYR A 78 16.98 -19.76 8.10
CA TYR A 78 17.16 -20.86 9.05
C TYR A 78 17.22 -22.23 8.35
N GLN A 79 16.36 -22.44 7.35
CA GLN A 79 16.39 -23.67 6.54
C GLN A 79 17.68 -23.80 5.73
N ARG A 80 18.15 -22.70 5.14
CA ARG A 80 19.39 -22.67 4.35
C ARG A 80 20.62 -22.95 5.21
N GLU A 81 20.68 -22.42 6.42
CA GLU A 81 21.77 -22.65 7.37
C GLU A 81 21.69 -24.02 8.07
N GLY A 82 20.62 -24.78 7.86
CA GLY A 82 20.42 -26.09 8.47
C GLY A 82 20.13 -26.02 9.98
N ILE A 83 19.68 -24.87 10.47
CA ILE A 83 19.33 -24.67 11.87
C ILE A 83 17.97 -25.32 12.14
N PRO A 84 17.81 -26.12 13.21
CA PRO A 84 16.52 -26.67 13.59
C PRO A 84 15.50 -25.57 13.85
N TRP A 85 14.57 -25.38 12.91
CA TRP A 85 13.53 -24.37 12.98
C TRP A 85 12.14 -25.01 13.03
N LYS A 86 11.28 -24.49 13.91
CA LYS A 86 9.86 -24.85 13.92
C LYS A 86 9.12 -23.89 13.00
N HIS A 87 8.58 -24.40 11.90
CA HIS A 87 7.75 -23.62 10.99
C HIS A 87 6.64 -22.89 11.75
N ILE A 88 6.54 -21.59 11.52
CA ILE A 88 5.50 -20.72 12.06
C ILE A 88 4.51 -20.46 10.93
N ASP A 89 3.29 -20.94 11.13
CA ASP A 89 2.20 -20.63 10.20
C ASP A 89 1.73 -19.19 10.42
N TYR A 90 1.55 -18.46 9.32
CA TYR A 90 1.07 -17.08 9.34
C TYR A 90 0.03 -16.85 8.23
N PHE A 91 -0.83 -15.86 8.45
CA PHE A 91 -1.75 -15.39 7.42
C PHE A 91 -1.02 -14.47 6.45
N ASN A 92 -1.00 -14.84 5.17
CA ASN A 92 -0.46 -14.01 4.10
C ASN A 92 -1.55 -13.08 3.58
N ASN A 93 -1.43 -11.78 3.88
CA ASN A 93 -2.42 -10.77 3.50
C ASN A 93 -2.33 -10.35 2.01
N GLN A 94 -1.48 -10.98 1.19
CA GLN A 94 -1.45 -10.75 -0.26
C GLN A 94 -2.83 -10.84 -0.90
N ILE A 95 -3.69 -11.76 -0.43
CA ILE A 95 -5.06 -11.90 -0.94
C ILE A 95 -5.91 -10.64 -0.74
N ILE A 96 -5.66 -9.86 0.33
CA ILE A 96 -6.34 -8.60 0.61
C ILE A 96 -5.72 -7.48 -0.22
N VAL A 97 -4.39 -7.46 -0.35
CA VAL A 97 -3.68 -6.52 -1.22
C VAL A 97 -4.16 -6.67 -2.67
N ASP A 98 -4.25 -7.90 -3.19
CA ASP A 98 -4.72 -8.21 -4.54
C ASP A 98 -6.19 -7.79 -4.72
N LEU A 99 -7.04 -8.01 -3.71
CA LEU A 99 -8.43 -7.54 -3.74
C LEU A 99 -8.52 -6.03 -4.02
N VAL A 100 -7.58 -5.24 -3.49
CA VAL A 100 -7.56 -3.79 -3.67
C VAL A 100 -6.90 -3.36 -4.98
N GLU A 101 -5.70 -3.87 -5.26
CA GLU A 101 -4.82 -3.31 -6.31
C GLU A 101 -4.74 -4.14 -7.60
N GLN A 102 -5.30 -5.36 -7.64
CA GLN A 102 -5.13 -6.24 -8.79
C GLN A 102 -5.61 -5.57 -10.07
N GLN A 103 -4.72 -5.54 -11.07
CA GLN A 103 -5.01 -4.88 -12.35
C GLN A 103 -6.30 -5.45 -12.99
N HIS A 104 -7.18 -4.56 -13.44
CA HIS A 104 -8.48 -4.85 -14.07
C HIS A 104 -9.53 -5.55 -13.20
N LYS A 105 -9.21 -5.95 -11.96
CA LYS A 105 -10.11 -6.75 -11.10
C LYS A 105 -10.30 -6.18 -9.70
N GLY A 106 -9.29 -5.50 -9.17
CA GLY A 106 -9.29 -4.96 -7.82
C GLY A 106 -10.23 -3.76 -7.68
N ILE A 107 -10.50 -3.40 -6.42
CA ILE A 107 -11.38 -2.28 -6.06
C ILE A 107 -10.96 -0.99 -6.76
N ILE A 108 -9.66 -0.66 -6.79
CA ILE A 108 -9.14 0.56 -7.41
C ILE A 108 -9.37 0.54 -8.93
N ALA A 109 -9.14 -0.61 -9.59
CA ALA A 109 -9.37 -0.73 -11.02
C ALA A 109 -10.86 -0.54 -11.39
N ILE A 110 -11.77 -1.06 -10.55
CA ILE A 110 -13.22 -0.89 -10.73
C ILE A 110 -13.63 0.58 -10.49
N LEU A 111 -13.00 1.25 -9.53
CA LEU A 111 -13.21 2.67 -9.26
C LEU A 111 -12.72 3.54 -10.43
N ASP A 112 -11.53 3.26 -10.96
CA ASP A 112 -10.97 3.97 -12.12
C ASP A 112 -11.88 3.81 -13.36
N ASP A 113 -12.35 2.59 -13.63
CA ASP A 113 -13.31 2.31 -14.72
C ASP A 113 -14.62 3.12 -14.54
N ALA A 114 -15.10 3.25 -13.31
CA ALA A 114 -16.29 4.02 -12.97
C ALA A 114 -16.08 5.54 -13.18
N CYS A 115 -14.91 6.07 -12.80
CA CYS A 115 -14.56 7.47 -12.95
C CYS A 115 -14.28 7.89 -14.41
N MET A 116 -13.81 6.97 -15.25
CA MET A 116 -13.54 7.23 -16.67
C MET A 116 -14.80 7.20 -17.55
N ASN A 117 -15.92 6.70 -17.03
CA ASN A 117 -17.16 6.59 -17.78
C ASN A 117 -17.76 7.98 -18.02
N VAL A 118 -18.08 8.29 -19.28
CA VAL A 118 -18.62 9.61 -19.69
C VAL A 118 -20.07 9.82 -19.23
N GLY A 119 -20.75 8.76 -18.81
CA GLY A 119 -22.09 8.81 -18.20
C GLY A 119 -22.06 9.18 -16.71
N LYS A 120 -23.22 9.57 -16.17
CA LYS A 120 -23.38 9.77 -14.72
C LYS A 120 -23.31 8.41 -14.00
N VAL A 121 -22.12 8.03 -13.54
CA VAL A 121 -21.93 6.92 -12.60
C VAL A 121 -22.13 7.46 -11.18
N THR A 122 -22.96 6.79 -10.39
CA THR A 122 -23.18 7.13 -8.97
C THR A 122 -22.48 6.12 -8.07
N ASP A 123 -22.32 6.46 -6.78
CA ASP A 123 -21.70 5.58 -5.79
C ASP A 123 -22.47 4.25 -5.65
N GLU A 124 -23.80 4.26 -5.83
CA GLU A 124 -24.61 3.04 -5.83
C GLU A 124 -24.29 2.13 -7.03
N MET A 125 -24.08 2.72 -8.21
CA MET A 125 -23.69 1.95 -9.39
C MET A 125 -22.28 1.36 -9.24
N PHE A 126 -21.36 2.11 -8.62
CA PHE A 126 -20.03 1.61 -8.28
C PHE A 126 -20.12 0.45 -7.28
N LEU A 127 -20.93 0.58 -6.22
CA LEU A 127 -21.15 -0.48 -5.25
C LEU A 127 -21.78 -1.74 -5.88
N GLU A 128 -22.71 -1.57 -6.82
CA GLU A 128 -23.29 -2.68 -7.58
C GLU A 128 -22.22 -3.40 -8.43
N ALA A 129 -21.33 -2.65 -9.09
CA ALA A 129 -20.22 -3.21 -9.86
C ALA A 129 -19.25 -4.01 -8.96
N LEU A 130 -18.94 -3.49 -7.76
CA LEU A 130 -18.14 -4.20 -6.76
C LEU A 130 -18.84 -5.49 -6.32
N ASN A 131 -20.14 -5.44 -6.00
CA ASN A 131 -20.90 -6.62 -5.60
C ASN A 131 -20.92 -7.70 -6.68
N ASN A 132 -21.08 -7.29 -7.95
CA ASN A 132 -21.11 -8.20 -9.08
C ASN A 132 -19.74 -8.86 -9.35
N LYS A 133 -18.64 -8.10 -9.25
CA LYS A 133 -17.29 -8.61 -9.55
C LYS A 133 -16.63 -9.32 -8.35
N LEU A 134 -16.82 -8.81 -7.14
CA LEU A 134 -16.09 -9.19 -5.93
C LEU A 134 -16.96 -9.88 -4.87
N GLY A 135 -18.28 -9.99 -5.05
CA GLY A 135 -19.21 -10.53 -4.04
C GLY A 135 -18.96 -11.97 -3.58
N LYS A 136 -18.11 -12.73 -4.28
CA LYS A 136 -17.68 -14.10 -3.89
C LYS A 136 -16.32 -14.14 -3.18
N HIS A 137 -15.62 -13.01 -3.10
CA HIS A 137 -14.28 -12.95 -2.51
C HIS A 137 -14.39 -13.03 -0.98
N ALA A 138 -13.59 -13.91 -0.34
CA ALA A 138 -13.69 -14.18 1.10
C ALA A 138 -13.48 -12.95 2.00
N HIS A 139 -12.73 -11.97 1.52
CA HIS A 139 -12.43 -10.72 2.24
C HIS A 139 -13.24 -9.51 1.74
N PHE A 140 -14.22 -9.71 0.86
CA PHE A 140 -15.16 -8.67 0.44
C PHE A 140 -16.55 -9.01 0.95
N SER A 141 -17.19 -8.05 1.59
CA SER A 141 -18.60 -8.15 1.97
C SER A 141 -19.25 -6.79 1.79
N SER A 142 -20.54 -6.82 1.44
CA SER A 142 -21.33 -5.62 1.25
C SER A 142 -22.56 -5.69 2.12
N ARG A 143 -22.88 -4.56 2.77
CA ARG A 143 -24.10 -4.42 3.57
C ARG A 143 -25.24 -4.11 2.61
N LYS A 144 -26.33 -4.87 2.72
CA LYS A 144 -27.57 -4.58 1.99
C LYS A 144 -28.28 -3.37 2.56
#